data_AF-A0A2U3QKQ0-F1
#
_entry.id   AF-A0A2U3QKQ0-F1
#
_cell.length_a   1.000
_cell.length_b   1.000
_cell.length_c   1.000
_cell.angle_alpha   90.00
_cell.angle_beta   90.00
_cell.angle_gamma   90.00
#
_symmetry.space_group_name_H-M   'P 1'
#
loop_
_entity.id
_entity.type
_entity.pdbx_description
1 polymer ?
#
loop_
_entity_poly.entity_id
_entity_poly.type
_entity_poly.pdbx_seq_one_letter_code
_entity_poly.pdbx_strand_id
1 'polypeptide(L)'
;MDVNLEKESTMIKERIIIGFILLALVAFPTTLLAVPSGKSITWEDGDQGVVKFEGREHAEKGYICESCHRSLFQEKKGAAKMTMALLNQGKFCGACHNGNIAFSTSNPKKCHECHKTRNKHHDKKNKHHD
;
A
#
# COMPACT_ATOMS: atom_id res chain seq x y z
N MET A 1 -15.79 60.38 -30.21
CA MET A 1 -16.15 59.09 -30.83
C MET A 1 -15.31 58.00 -30.17
N ASP A 2 -15.45 57.78 -28.86
CA ASP A 2 -14.41 57.10 -28.05
C ASP A 2 -14.94 55.93 -27.19
N VAL A 3 -16.26 55.72 -27.17
CA VAL A 3 -16.92 54.71 -26.32
C VAL A 3 -16.71 53.27 -26.84
N ASN A 4 -16.38 53.10 -28.12
CA ASN A 4 -16.25 51.76 -28.72
C ASN A 4 -14.88 51.10 -28.42
N LEU A 5 -13.81 51.90 -28.34
CA LEU A 5 -12.44 51.42 -28.09
C LEU A 5 -12.25 50.91 -26.65
N GLU A 6 -12.88 51.60 -25.67
CA GLU A 6 -12.87 51.20 -24.26
C GLU A 6 -13.56 49.84 -24.04
N LYS A 7 -14.67 49.60 -24.75
CA LYS A 7 -15.43 48.34 -24.69
C LYS A 7 -14.66 47.17 -25.32
N GLU A 8 -14.00 47.39 -26.46
CA GLU A 8 -13.15 46.37 -27.09
C GLU A 8 -11.96 46.00 -26.21
N SER A 9 -11.31 46.99 -25.58
CA SER A 9 -10.22 46.78 -24.62
C SER A 9 -10.66 45.97 -23.39
N THR A 10 -11.87 46.23 -22.87
CA THR A 10 -12.44 45.50 -21.73
C THR A 10 -12.76 44.05 -22.10
N MET A 11 -13.40 43.83 -23.26
CA MET A 11 -13.71 42.48 -23.76
C MET A 11 -12.45 41.65 -24.06
N ILE A 12 -11.37 42.27 -24.55
CA ILE A 12 -10.10 41.58 -24.82
C ILE A 12 -9.44 41.15 -23.51
N LYS A 13 -9.43 42.01 -22.47
CA LYS A 13 -8.86 41.69 -21.15
C LYS A 13 -9.59 40.52 -20.48
N GLU A 14 -10.92 40.50 -20.52
CA GLU A 14 -11.71 39.39 -19.96
C GLU A 14 -11.44 38.06 -20.68
N ARG A 15 -11.31 38.08 -22.02
CA ARG A 15 -10.99 36.89 -22.82
C ARG A 15 -9.56 36.39 -22.58
N ILE A 16 -8.60 37.29 -22.37
CA ILE A 16 -7.22 36.92 -22.00
C ILE A 16 -7.19 36.29 -20.60
N ILE A 17 -7.88 36.89 -19.62
CA ILE A 17 -7.96 36.35 -18.25
C ILE A 17 -8.60 34.95 -18.27
N ILE A 18 -9.72 34.77 -18.97
CA ILE A 18 -10.38 33.47 -19.11
C ILE A 18 -9.46 32.45 -19.81
N GLY A 19 -8.74 32.87 -20.86
CA GLY A 19 -7.78 32.03 -21.57
C GLY A 19 -6.62 31.54 -20.68
N PHE A 20 -6.06 32.43 -19.84
CA PHE A 20 -5.02 32.06 -18.88
C PHE A 20 -5.52 31.13 -17.78
N ILE A 21 -6.75 31.33 -17.28
CA ILE A 21 -7.38 30.44 -16.29
C ILE A 21 -7.61 29.04 -16.88
N LEU A 22 -8.07 28.94 -18.13
CA LEU A 22 -8.27 27.66 -18.82
C LEU A 22 -6.94 26.96 -19.13
N LEU A 23 -5.89 27.70 -19.49
CA LEU A 23 -4.55 27.14 -19.75
C LEU A 23 -3.90 26.57 -18.47
N ALA A 24 -4.11 27.21 -17.32
CA ALA A 24 -3.61 26.74 -16.03
C ALA A 24 -4.26 25.41 -15.57
N LEU A 25 -5.50 25.13 -15.99
CA LEU A 25 -6.20 23.87 -15.66
C LEU A 25 -5.69 22.66 -16.47
N VAL A 26 -5.05 22.88 -17.62
CA VAL A 26 -4.51 21.79 -18.48
C VAL A 26 -3.03 21.49 -18.16
N ALA A 27 -2.37 22.36 -17.39
CA ALA A 27 -0.94 22.30 -17.10
C ALA A 27 -0.59 21.67 -15.73
N PHE A 28 -1.44 20.80 -15.19
CA PHE A 28 -1.00 19.84 -14.16
C PHE A 28 -0.54 18.57 -14.88
N PRO A 29 0.76 18.43 -15.22
CA PRO A 29 1.27 17.13 -15.59
C PRO A 29 0.93 16.20 -14.43
N THR A 30 0.14 15.16 -14.70
CA THR A 30 -0.05 14.06 -13.78
C THR A 30 1.31 13.44 -13.59
N THR A 31 2.03 13.94 -12.59
CA THR A 31 3.23 13.28 -12.12
C THR A 31 2.77 11.89 -11.71
N LEU A 32 3.19 10.93 -12.52
CA LEU A 32 3.16 9.50 -12.24
C LEU A 32 4.07 9.29 -11.03
N LEU A 33 3.62 9.76 -9.86
CA LEU A 33 4.29 9.56 -8.59
C LEU A 33 4.16 8.07 -8.31
N ALA A 34 5.23 7.37 -8.68
CA ALA A 34 5.56 6.02 -8.27
C ALA A 34 5.11 5.85 -6.81
N VAL A 35 4.18 4.93 -6.58
CA VAL A 35 3.69 4.60 -5.23
C VAL A 35 4.90 4.13 -4.43
N PRO A 36 5.30 4.84 -3.35
CA PRO A 36 6.48 4.47 -2.60
C PRO A 36 6.29 3.07 -2.00
N SER A 37 7.22 2.17 -2.35
CA SER A 37 7.31 0.80 -1.88
C SER A 37 7.89 0.80 -0.45
N GLY A 38 7.00 0.69 0.54
CA GLY A 38 7.41 0.70 1.95
C GLY A 38 6.27 0.45 2.93
N LYS A 39 5.25 -0.31 2.50
CA LYS A 39 4.10 -0.61 3.37
C LYS A 39 4.39 -1.84 4.21
N SER A 40 4.05 -1.74 5.49
CA SER A 40 3.96 -2.88 6.40
C SER A 40 2.51 -3.16 6.75
N ILE A 41 2.23 -4.44 6.99
CA ILE A 41 0.95 -4.89 7.51
C ILE A 41 1.20 -5.82 8.69
N THR A 42 0.34 -5.70 9.69
CA THR A 42 0.46 -6.43 10.94
C THR A 42 -0.81 -7.24 11.16
N TRP A 43 -0.66 -8.51 11.52
CA TRP A 43 -1.72 -9.38 12.00
C TRP A 43 -1.49 -9.68 13.48
N GLU A 44 -2.46 -9.28 14.29
CA GLU A 44 -2.42 -9.41 15.76
C GLU A 44 -3.36 -10.53 16.26
N ASP A 45 -4.20 -11.07 15.38
CA ASP A 45 -5.31 -11.98 15.70
C ASP A 45 -4.85 -13.42 16.08
N GLY A 46 -3.55 -13.65 16.21
CA GLY A 46 -2.99 -14.98 16.47
C GLY A 46 -2.53 -15.19 17.91
N ASP A 47 -2.85 -16.34 18.50
CA ASP A 47 -2.37 -16.72 19.83
C ASP A 47 -0.84 -16.83 19.91
N GLN A 48 -0.21 -17.19 18.79
CA GLN A 48 1.23 -17.45 18.66
C GLN A 48 2.09 -16.18 18.56
N GLY A 49 1.48 -14.99 18.57
CA GLY A 49 2.19 -13.71 18.49
C GLY A 49 1.84 -12.90 17.26
N VAL A 50 2.42 -11.70 17.20
CA VAL A 50 2.17 -10.73 16.14
C VAL A 50 2.97 -11.10 14.90
N VAL A 51 2.32 -11.14 13.75
CA VAL A 51 2.98 -11.31 12.45
C VAL A 51 3.05 -9.96 11.77
N LYS A 52 4.26 -9.49 11.50
CA LYS A 52 4.51 -8.27 10.73
C LYS A 52 5.10 -8.63 9.38
N PHE A 53 4.45 -8.18 8.31
CA PHE A 53 5.01 -8.22 6.97
C PHE A 53 5.57 -6.85 6.61
N GLU A 54 6.81 -6.84 6.11
CA GLU A 54 7.51 -5.66 5.62
C GLU A 54 7.72 -5.79 4.11
N GLY A 55 7.03 -4.95 3.33
CA GLY A 55 7.15 -4.97 1.88
C GLY A 55 8.57 -4.63 1.39
N ARG A 56 9.30 -3.81 2.16
CA ARG A 56 10.68 -3.44 1.84
C ARG A 56 11.65 -4.62 1.89
N GLU A 57 11.52 -5.48 2.90
CA GLU A 57 12.40 -6.65 3.02
C GLU A 57 12.22 -7.62 1.85
N HIS A 58 10.99 -7.74 1.34
CA HIS A 58 10.70 -8.55 0.16
C HIS A 58 11.18 -7.85 -1.12
N ALA A 59 11.03 -6.53 -1.23
CA ALA A 59 11.52 -5.77 -2.37
C ALA A 59 13.05 -5.82 -2.49
N GLU A 60 13.78 -5.78 -1.37
CA GLU A 60 15.24 -5.95 -1.34
C GLU A 60 15.70 -7.34 -1.82
N LYS A 61 14.81 -8.34 -1.81
CA LYS A 61 15.04 -9.67 -2.41
C LYS A 61 14.64 -9.76 -3.88
N GLY A 62 14.26 -8.64 -4.50
CA GLY A 62 13.90 -8.55 -5.92
C GLY A 62 12.43 -8.85 -6.23
N TYR A 63 11.56 -8.96 -5.22
CA TYR A 63 10.13 -9.13 -5.45
C TYR A 63 9.46 -7.79 -5.73
N ILE A 64 8.61 -7.77 -6.75
CA ILE A 64 7.85 -6.59 -7.16
C ILE A 64 6.37 -6.73 -6.77
N CYS A 65 5.60 -5.65 -6.89
CA CYS A 65 4.17 -5.64 -6.53
C CYS A 65 3.39 -6.80 -7.16
N GLU A 66 3.68 -7.09 -8.44
CA GLU A 66 3.05 -8.15 -9.23
C GLU A 66 3.47 -9.57 -8.80
N SER A 67 4.59 -9.71 -8.08
CA SER A 67 5.02 -11.01 -7.53
C SER A 67 4.04 -11.52 -6.47
N CYS A 68 3.32 -10.62 -5.81
CA CYS A 68 2.37 -10.95 -4.74
C CYS A 68 0.92 -10.65 -5.15
N HIS A 69 0.70 -9.55 -5.86
CA HIS A 69 -0.63 -9.10 -6.25
C HIS A 69 -0.91 -9.36 -7.73
N ARG A 70 -2.11 -9.78 -8.13
CA ARG A 70 -3.29 -10.12 -7.31
C ARG A 70 -3.44 -11.62 -7.05
N SER A 71 -2.43 -12.40 -7.43
CA SER A 71 -2.46 -13.86 -7.41
C SER A 71 -2.44 -14.43 -5.98
N LEU A 72 -1.47 -14.01 -5.17
CA LEU A 72 -1.29 -14.50 -3.80
C LEU A 72 -2.07 -13.67 -2.78
N PHE A 73 -2.12 -12.36 -2.99
CA PHE A 73 -2.81 -11.43 -2.12
C PHE A 73 -3.68 -10.48 -2.94
N GLN A 74 -4.86 -10.15 -2.41
CA GLN A 74 -5.68 -9.07 -2.94
C GLN A 74 -5.21 -7.74 -2.34
N GLU A 75 -5.31 -6.64 -3.08
CA GLU A 75 -4.98 -5.29 -2.60
C GLU A 75 -5.94 -4.79 -1.51
N LYS A 76 -7.05 -5.51 -1.28
CA LYS A 76 -8.03 -5.23 -0.23
C LYS A 76 -7.55 -5.74 1.13
N LYS A 77 -7.36 -4.81 2.08
CA LYS A 77 -7.03 -5.14 3.48
C LYS A 77 -8.05 -6.13 4.06
N GLY A 78 -7.56 -7.16 4.75
CA GLY A 78 -8.40 -8.18 5.40
C GLY A 78 -9.05 -9.21 4.46
N ALA A 79 -8.82 -9.13 3.14
CA ALA A 79 -9.32 -10.13 2.19
C ALA A 79 -8.56 -11.46 2.29
N ALA A 80 -7.28 -11.41 2.69
CA ALA A 80 -6.49 -12.62 2.93
C ALA A 80 -6.89 -13.27 4.26
N LYS A 81 -7.71 -14.32 4.20
CA LYS A 81 -8.04 -15.18 5.33
C LYS A 81 -7.02 -16.32 5.42
N MET A 82 -5.87 -16.01 6.01
CA MET A 82 -4.75 -16.94 6.09
C MET A 82 -4.90 -17.90 7.27
N THR A 83 -4.57 -19.16 7.04
CA THR A 83 -4.40 -20.18 8.09
C THR A 83 -3.11 -20.93 7.82
N MET A 84 -2.49 -21.50 8.86
CA MET A 84 -1.27 -22.31 8.68
C MET A 84 -1.49 -23.49 7.72
N ALA A 85 -2.70 -24.08 7.71
CA ALA A 85 -3.05 -25.12 6.75
C ALA A 85 -2.96 -24.62 5.29
N LEU A 86 -3.47 -23.41 5.00
CA LEU A 86 -3.38 -22.82 3.67
C LEU A 86 -1.94 -22.46 3.31
N LEU A 87 -1.15 -21.99 4.27
CA LEU A 87 0.28 -21.71 4.07
C LEU A 87 1.05 -23.00 3.73
N ASN A 88 0.77 -24.10 4.42
CA ASN A 88 1.40 -25.39 4.14
C ASN A 88 0.97 -25.97 2.77
N GLN A 89 -0.16 -25.54 2.24
CA GLN A 89 -0.62 -25.84 0.87
C GLN A 89 -0.02 -24.91 -0.19
N GLY A 90 0.95 -24.06 0.16
CA GLY A 90 1.62 -23.16 -0.78
C GLY A 90 0.84 -21.89 -1.11
N LYS A 91 -0.16 -21.51 -0.30
CA LYS A 91 -0.90 -20.24 -0.49
C LYS A 91 -0.28 -19.12 0.34
N PHE A 92 -0.54 -17.87 -0.06
CA PHE A 92 -0.09 -16.67 0.65
C PHE A 92 1.43 -16.69 0.88
N CYS A 93 1.88 -16.52 2.13
CA CYS A 93 3.29 -16.60 2.52
C CYS A 93 3.94 -17.92 2.09
N GLY A 94 3.18 -19.02 2.15
CA GLY A 94 3.66 -20.36 1.83
C GLY A 94 4.00 -20.59 0.36
N ALA A 95 3.59 -19.72 -0.55
CA ALA A 95 3.99 -19.81 -1.96
C ALA A 95 5.52 -19.70 -2.12
N CYS A 96 6.15 -18.87 -1.28
CA CYS A 96 7.61 -18.66 -1.27
C CYS A 96 8.27 -19.25 -0.01
N HIS A 97 7.62 -19.17 1.15
CA HIS A 97 8.10 -19.81 2.39
C HIS A 97 7.78 -21.31 2.39
N ASN A 98 8.29 -22.02 1.40
CA ASN A 98 8.05 -23.44 1.12
C ASN A 98 9.27 -24.33 1.42
N GLY A 99 10.41 -23.76 1.79
CA GLY A 99 11.67 -24.48 2.01
C GLY A 99 12.63 -24.47 0.81
N ASN A 100 12.17 -24.05 -0.36
CA ASN A 100 12.98 -23.96 -1.58
C ASN A 100 13.36 -22.51 -1.91
N ILE A 101 12.40 -21.59 -1.87
CA ILE A 101 12.62 -20.16 -2.17
C ILE A 101 13.03 -19.40 -0.91
N ALA A 102 12.32 -19.65 0.20
CA ALA A 102 12.64 -19.15 1.52
C ALA A 102 12.42 -20.26 2.56
N PHE A 103 12.69 -19.98 3.84
CA PHE A 103 12.44 -20.94 4.91
C PHE A 103 10.99 -21.42 4.90
N SER A 104 10.76 -22.70 5.20
CA SER A 104 9.42 -23.29 5.22
C SER A 104 8.58 -22.75 6.38
N THR A 105 7.31 -22.42 6.10
CA THR A 105 6.27 -22.11 7.11
C THR A 105 6.02 -23.25 8.09
N SER A 106 6.34 -24.49 7.69
CA SER A 106 6.21 -25.68 8.54
C SER A 106 7.44 -25.96 9.40
N ASN A 107 8.52 -25.16 9.30
CA ASN A 107 9.72 -25.40 10.09
C ASN A 107 9.54 -24.89 11.53
N PRO A 108 9.45 -25.78 12.54
CA PRO A 108 9.18 -25.38 13.92
C PRO A 108 10.30 -24.51 14.51
N LYS A 109 11.53 -24.63 14.00
CA LYS A 109 12.68 -23.81 14.43
C LYS A 109 12.62 -22.38 13.89
N LYS A 110 11.70 -22.08 12.97
CA LYS A 110 11.60 -20.80 12.27
C LYS A 110 10.27 -20.06 12.51
N CYS A 111 9.39 -20.57 13.38
CA CYS A 111 8.14 -19.89 13.72
C CYS A 111 8.37 -18.44 14.20
N HIS A 112 9.43 -18.21 14.97
CA HIS A 112 9.78 -16.90 15.52
C HIS A 112 10.24 -15.88 14.46
N GLU A 113 10.53 -16.29 13.23
CA GLU A 113 10.85 -15.36 12.14
C GLU A 113 9.64 -14.50 11.80
N CYS A 114 8.44 -15.11 11.78
CA CYS A 114 7.18 -14.42 11.51
C CYS A 114 6.42 -14.07 12.80
N HIS A 115 6.31 -14.99 13.75
CA HIS A 115 5.54 -14.82 14.98
C HIS A 115 6.39 -14.15 16.06
N LYS A 116 6.37 -12.82 16.10
CA LYS A 116 7.08 -12.05 17.12
C LYS A 116 6.26 -11.99 18.41
N THR A 117 6.94 -12.06 19.54
CA THR A 117 6.33 -11.93 20.86
C THR A 117 5.58 -10.60 20.97
N ARG A 118 4.34 -10.64 21.47
CA ARG A 118 3.57 -9.43 21.79
C ARG A 118 4.35 -8.61 22.82
N ASN A 119 4.83 -7.43 22.45
CA ASN A 119 5.39 -6.52 23.44
C ASN A 119 4.23 -5.94 24.27
N LYS A 120 4.06 -6.41 25.51
CA LYS A 120 2.94 -6.05 26.41
C LYS A 120 2.86 -4.55 26.75
N HIS A 121 3.82 -3.73 26.29
CA HIS A 121 3.84 -2.29 26.52
C HIS A 121 2.94 -1.46 25.59
N HIS A 122 2.45 -2.03 24.47
CA HIS A 122 1.57 -1.32 23.52
C HIS A 122 0.08 -1.69 23.62
N ASP A 123 -0.28 -2.71 24.40
CA ASP A 123 -1.64 -3.28 24.46
C ASP A 123 -2.56 -2.63 25.52
N LYS A 124 -2.06 -1.66 26.30
CA LYS A 124 -2.89 -0.95 27.32
C LYS A 124 -3.76 0.19 26.76
N LYS A 125 -3.93 0.32 25.44
CA LYS A 125 -4.74 1.41 24.87
C LYS A 125 -6.04 1.00 24.16
N ASN A 126 -6.39 -0.30 24.11
CA ASN A 126 -7.67 -0.67 23.48
C ASN A 126 -8.40 -1.83 24.17
N LYS A 127 -8.47 -1.77 25.52
CA LYS A 127 -9.35 -2.63 26.30
C LYS A 127 -10.42 -1.79 27.01
N HIS A 128 -11.28 -1.15 26.23
CA HIS A 128 -12.59 -0.68 26.69
C HIS A 128 -13.53 -0.45 25.50
N HIS A 129 -14.19 -1.52 25.12
CA HIS A 129 -15.49 -1.68 24.46
C HIS A 129 -15.61 -3.21 24.51
N ASP A 130 -16.24 -3.80 25.52
CA ASP A 130 -17.70 -3.82 25.70
C ASP A 130 -18.12 -3.79 27.18
#